data_AF-A0A484UFA1-F1
#
_entry.id   AF-A0A484UFA1-F1
#
_cell.length_a   1.000
_cell.length_b   1.000
_cell.length_c   1.000
_cell.angle_alpha   90.00
_cell.angle_beta   90.00
_cell.angle_gamma   90.00
#
_symmetry.space_group_name_H-M   'P 1'
#
loop_
_entity.id
_entity.type
_entity.pdbx_description
1 polymer ?
#
loop_
_entity_poly.entity_id
_entity_poly.type
_entity_poly.pdbx_seq_one_letter_code
_entity_poly.pdbx_strand_id
1 'polypeptide(L)'
;MELKSHLPIERQARVIGATWLDQQLIGGGRGLGDLGFGGDAKQAMQQRANFLAEQGLAERRGQRVILARNLLGTLRNRELMQAAKDIAADTGLEHRPVTDGQRVAGIYRRSIMLASGRYAMLDDGMGFSLVPWRPVIEQRLGQQIAATVRGGGVSWEIGRQRGPSVG
;
A
#
# COMPACT_ATOMS: atom_id res chain seq x y z
N MET A 1 -10.81 -6.98 -11.59
CA MET A 1 -10.11 -5.93 -12.36
C MET A 1 -8.97 -5.43 -11.48
N GLU A 2 -7.76 -5.95 -11.70
CA GLU A 2 -6.58 -5.57 -10.91
C GLU A 2 -6.25 -4.10 -11.16
N LEU A 3 -5.98 -3.38 -10.07
CA LEU A 3 -5.68 -1.96 -10.08
C LEU A 3 -4.31 -1.76 -10.74
N LYS A 4 -4.32 -1.53 -12.07
CA LYS A 4 -3.16 -1.01 -12.80
C LYS A 4 -2.74 0.28 -12.09
N SER A 5 -1.51 0.33 -11.64
CA SER A 5 -0.96 1.40 -10.80
C SER A 5 -1.43 2.79 -11.25
N HIS A 6 -1.97 3.58 -10.30
CA HIS A 6 -2.47 4.93 -10.58
C HIS A 6 -1.36 5.97 -10.81
N LEU A 7 -0.10 5.61 -10.53
CA LEU A 7 1.04 6.48 -10.73
C LEU A 7 1.56 6.30 -12.16
N PRO A 8 1.87 7.40 -12.88
CA PRO A 8 2.64 7.34 -14.12
C PRO A 8 3.93 6.54 -13.92
N ILE A 9 4.37 5.85 -14.96
CA ILE A 9 5.46 4.87 -14.87
C ILE A 9 6.77 5.51 -14.39
N GLU A 10 6.99 6.79 -14.73
CA GLU A 10 8.14 7.59 -14.33
C GLU A 10 8.12 7.89 -12.82
N ARG A 11 6.93 8.13 -12.26
CA ARG A 11 6.76 8.34 -10.81
C ARG A 11 6.98 7.05 -10.03
N GLN A 12 6.56 5.91 -10.59
CA GLN A 12 6.79 4.61 -9.95
C GLN A 12 8.28 4.30 -9.77
N ALA A 13 9.14 4.79 -10.68
CA ALA A 13 10.57 4.52 -10.62
C ALA A 13 11.26 5.10 -9.37
N ARG A 14 10.74 6.19 -8.79
CA ARG A 14 11.42 6.96 -7.72
C ARG A 14 10.63 7.09 -6.41
N VAL A 15 9.41 6.55 -6.33
CA VAL A 15 8.57 6.69 -5.13
C VAL A 15 8.98 5.72 -4.02
N ILE A 16 8.92 6.17 -2.77
CA ILE A 16 9.07 5.30 -1.59
C ILE A 16 7.74 4.58 -1.34
N GLY A 17 7.53 3.46 -2.02
CA GLY A 17 6.34 2.62 -1.90
C GLY A 17 6.39 1.45 -2.87
N ALA A 18 5.63 0.38 -2.58
CA ALA A 18 5.58 -0.78 -3.46
C ALA A 18 4.78 -0.43 -4.73
N THR A 19 5.35 -0.68 -5.89
CA THR A 19 4.77 -0.31 -7.20
C THR A 19 4.64 -1.53 -8.12
N TRP A 20 4.00 -1.34 -9.27
CA TRP A 20 3.93 -2.39 -10.29
C TRP A 20 5.31 -2.74 -10.86
N LEU A 21 6.23 -1.77 -10.94
CA LEU A 21 7.62 -2.02 -11.36
C LEU A 21 8.33 -3.04 -10.46
N ASP A 22 8.03 -3.06 -9.16
CA ASP A 22 8.64 -4.02 -8.23
C ASP A 22 8.15 -5.45 -8.51
N GLN A 23 6.87 -5.61 -8.88
CA GLN A 23 6.33 -6.90 -9.31
C GLN A 23 6.95 -7.36 -10.63
N GLN A 24 7.17 -6.44 -11.57
CA GLN A 24 7.87 -6.76 -12.83
C GLN A 24 9.33 -7.14 -12.59
N LEU A 25 10.04 -6.47 -11.68
CA LEU A 25 11.42 -6.81 -11.32
C LEU A 25 11.51 -8.21 -10.70
N ILE A 26 10.55 -8.59 -9.86
CA ILE A 26 10.45 -9.95 -9.29
C ILE A 26 10.16 -10.99 -10.38
N GLY A 27 9.26 -10.67 -11.32
CA GLY A 27 8.91 -11.52 -12.46
C GLY A 27 9.94 -11.53 -13.60
N GLY A 28 11.02 -10.75 -13.49
CA GLY A 28 12.06 -10.62 -14.51
C GLY A 28 11.64 -9.87 -15.78
N GLY A 29 10.58 -9.06 -15.72
CA GLY A 29 10.09 -8.27 -16.86
C GLY A 29 9.54 -9.11 -18.02
N ARG A 30 9.16 -10.37 -17.76
CA ARG A 30 8.60 -11.27 -18.77
C ARG A 30 7.31 -10.68 -19.35
N GLY A 31 7.24 -10.58 -20.68
CA GLY A 31 6.08 -10.05 -21.39
C GLY A 31 6.17 -8.56 -21.76
N LEU A 32 7.26 -7.86 -21.41
CA LEU A 32 7.51 -6.50 -21.88
C LEU A 32 8.23 -6.53 -23.24
N GLY A 33 7.59 -5.98 -24.26
CA GLY A 33 8.21 -5.75 -25.58
C GLY A 33 9.34 -4.73 -25.52
N ASP A 34 10.16 -4.65 -26.56
CA ASP A 34 11.32 -3.74 -26.64
C ASP A 34 10.98 -2.34 -27.17
N LEU A 35 9.78 -2.15 -27.73
CA LEU A 35 9.37 -0.91 -28.40
C LEU A 35 8.09 -0.33 -27.79
N GLY A 36 7.93 0.99 -27.93
CA GLY A 36 6.81 1.75 -27.35
C GLY A 36 6.76 1.61 -25.83
N PHE A 37 5.57 1.44 -25.27
CA PHE A 37 5.34 1.30 -23.82
C PHE A 37 6.21 0.22 -23.15
N GLY A 38 6.53 -0.86 -23.87
CA GLY A 38 7.42 -1.91 -23.35
C GLY A 38 8.85 -1.43 -23.12
N GLY A 39 9.37 -0.60 -24.03
CA GLY A 39 10.67 0.06 -23.90
C GLY A 39 10.69 1.04 -22.73
N ASP A 40 9.66 1.88 -22.63
CA ASP A 40 9.50 2.84 -21.53
C ASP A 40 9.43 2.13 -20.17
N ALA A 41 8.68 1.02 -20.10
CA ALA A 41 8.58 0.19 -18.90
C ALA A 41 9.93 -0.44 -18.53
N LYS A 42 10.72 -0.93 -19.49
CA LYS A 42 12.07 -1.46 -19.22
C LYS A 42 13.02 -0.37 -18.72
N GLN A 43 12.96 0.83 -19.29
CA GLN A 43 13.74 1.96 -18.81
C GLN A 43 13.34 2.34 -17.39
N ALA A 44 12.05 2.42 -17.10
CA ALA A 44 11.54 2.71 -15.76
C ALA A 44 11.89 1.60 -14.75
N MET A 45 11.89 0.33 -15.15
CA MET A 45 12.37 -0.79 -14.33
C MET A 45 13.85 -0.65 -14.00
N GLN A 46 14.67 -0.24 -14.97
CA GLN A 46 16.10 -0.03 -14.75
C GLN A 46 16.36 1.13 -13.78
N GLN A 47 15.62 2.24 -13.93
CA GLN A 47 15.65 3.35 -12.98
C GLN A 47 15.19 2.92 -11.59
N ARG A 48 14.12 2.12 -11.52
CA ARG A 48 13.60 1.58 -10.27
C ARG A 48 14.62 0.70 -9.56
N ALA A 49 15.29 -0.19 -10.29
CA ALA A 49 16.34 -1.03 -9.73
C ALA A 49 17.53 -0.21 -9.19
N ASN A 50 17.90 0.90 -9.86
CA ASN A 50 18.91 1.82 -9.33
C ASN A 50 18.45 2.48 -8.03
N PHE A 51 17.23 3.01 -8.03
CA PHE A 51 16.64 3.61 -6.84
C PHE A 51 16.59 2.61 -5.67
N LEU A 52 16.15 1.37 -5.90
CA LEU A 52 16.15 0.34 -4.87
C LEU A 52 17.56 0.01 -4.37
N ALA A 53 18.57 0.05 -5.24
CA ALA A 53 19.95 -0.18 -4.84
C ALA A 53 20.49 0.95 -3.95
N GLU A 54 20.21 2.21 -4.29
CA GLU A 54 20.52 3.38 -3.46
C GLU A 54 19.84 3.29 -2.08
N GLN A 55 18.65 2.68 -2.01
CA GLN A 55 17.90 2.47 -0.77
C GLN A 55 18.34 1.22 0.03
N GLY A 56 19.36 0.50 -0.43
CA GLY A 56 19.83 -0.76 0.17
C GLY A 56 18.84 -1.92 0.03
N LEU A 57 17.88 -1.82 -0.90
CA LEU A 57 16.82 -2.80 -1.16
C LEU A 57 17.07 -3.63 -2.42
N ALA A 58 18.16 -3.36 -3.14
CA ALA A 58 18.63 -4.17 -4.24
C ALA A 58 20.17 -4.13 -4.34
N GLU A 59 20.76 -5.16 -4.91
CA GLU A 59 22.17 -5.20 -5.30
C GLU A 59 22.29 -5.46 -6.79
N ARG A 60 23.17 -4.75 -7.49
CA ARG A 60 23.53 -5.08 -8.87
C ARG A 60 24.72 -6.00 -8.91
N ARG A 61 24.58 -7.14 -9.59
CA ARG A 61 25.67 -8.07 -9.93
C ARG A 61 25.75 -8.22 -11.44
N GLY A 62 26.54 -7.35 -12.08
CA GLY A 62 26.58 -7.23 -13.52
C GLY A 62 25.21 -6.86 -14.09
N GLN A 63 24.68 -7.70 -14.99
CA GLN A 63 23.34 -7.51 -15.58
C GLN A 63 22.19 -7.95 -14.66
N ARG A 64 22.47 -8.66 -13.57
CA ARG A 64 21.42 -9.16 -12.66
C ARG A 64 21.18 -8.17 -11.52
N VAL A 65 19.90 -8.01 -11.17
CA VAL A 65 19.45 -7.25 -9.99
C VAL A 65 18.99 -8.27 -8.95
N ILE A 66 19.61 -8.25 -7.78
CA ILE A 66 19.23 -9.07 -6.63
C ILE A 66 18.40 -8.20 -5.71
N LEU A 67 17.13 -8.54 -5.53
CA LEU A 67 16.22 -7.79 -4.67
C LEU A 67 16.34 -8.26 -3.21
N ALA A 68 16.18 -7.35 -2.27
CA ALA A 68 16.12 -7.69 -0.86
C ALA A 68 14.98 -8.67 -0.56
N ARG A 69 15.19 -9.56 0.41
CA ARG A 69 14.11 -10.43 0.91
C ARG A 69 12.97 -9.55 1.45
N ASN A 70 11.73 -9.96 1.18
CA ASN A 70 10.53 -9.22 1.58
C ASN A 70 10.47 -7.76 1.06
N LEU A 71 11.03 -7.49 -0.14
CA LEU A 71 11.06 -6.16 -0.76
C LEU A 71 9.72 -5.42 -0.67
N LEU A 72 8.63 -6.06 -1.10
CA LEU A 72 7.30 -5.43 -1.16
C LEU A 72 6.78 -5.07 0.24
N GLY A 73 7.03 -5.92 1.24
CA GLY A 73 6.65 -5.65 2.63
C GLY A 73 7.43 -4.45 3.20
N THR A 74 8.74 -4.40 2.96
CA THR A 74 9.59 -3.30 3.39
C THR A 74 9.20 -1.96 2.75
N LEU A 75 8.97 -1.95 1.44
CA LEU A 75 8.53 -0.75 0.72
C LEU A 75 7.17 -0.25 1.21
N ARG A 76 6.20 -1.17 1.40
CA ARG A 76 4.89 -0.84 1.95
C ARG A 76 5.00 -0.24 3.35
N ASN A 77 5.84 -0.82 4.21
CA ASN A 77 6.02 -0.29 5.57
C ASN A 77 6.65 1.10 5.56
N ARG A 78 7.66 1.35 4.71
CA ARG A 78 8.27 2.69 4.57
C ARG A 78 7.26 3.72 4.08
N GLU A 79 6.45 3.37 3.09
CA GLU A 79 5.38 4.22 2.58
C GLU A 79 4.34 4.55 3.65
N LEU A 80 3.87 3.54 4.40
CA LEU A 80 2.90 3.73 5.48
C LEU A 80 3.46 4.60 6.60
N MET A 81 4.72 4.41 6.98
CA MET A 81 5.36 5.28 7.97
C MET A 81 5.46 6.73 7.51
N GLN A 82 5.75 6.98 6.23
CA GLN A 82 5.79 8.34 5.69
C GLN A 82 4.38 8.96 5.67
N ALA A 83 3.40 8.26 5.09
CA ALA A 83 2.02 8.73 5.06
C ALA A 83 1.46 8.98 6.46
N ALA A 84 1.78 8.11 7.42
CA ALA A 84 1.39 8.30 8.80
C ALA A 84 2.00 9.55 9.44
N LYS A 85 3.29 9.83 9.19
CA LYS A 85 3.92 11.07 9.67
C LYS A 85 3.23 12.31 9.11
N ASP A 86 2.92 12.31 7.81
CA ASP A 86 2.25 13.43 7.15
C ASP A 86 0.85 13.65 7.75
N ILE A 87 0.07 12.58 7.94
CA ILE A 87 -1.25 12.65 8.58
C ILE A 87 -1.17 13.13 10.03
N ALA A 88 -0.19 12.65 10.79
CA ALA A 88 0.00 13.06 12.18
C ALA A 88 0.37 14.55 12.27
N ALA A 89 1.21 15.05 11.36
CA ALA A 89 1.54 16.47 11.27
C ALA A 89 0.32 17.33 10.93
N ASP A 90 -0.53 16.87 10.01
CA ASP A 90 -1.72 17.62 9.57
C ASP A 90 -2.87 17.60 10.58
N THR A 91 -3.06 16.49 11.30
CA THR A 91 -4.24 16.26 12.15
C THR A 91 -3.95 16.32 13.64
N GLY A 92 -2.68 16.23 14.05
CA GLY A 92 -2.26 16.08 15.45
C GLY A 92 -2.55 14.70 16.05
N LEU A 93 -3.12 13.75 15.29
CA LEU A 93 -3.41 12.40 15.78
C LEU A 93 -2.15 11.55 15.81
N GLU A 94 -2.01 10.70 16.84
CA GLU A 94 -0.91 9.76 16.93
C GLU A 94 -1.12 8.56 16.00
N HIS A 95 -0.08 8.17 15.25
CA HIS A 95 -0.14 6.97 14.42
C HIS A 95 0.04 5.69 15.25
N ARG A 96 -0.91 4.79 15.14
CA ARG A 96 -0.92 3.46 15.74
C ARG A 96 -0.58 2.40 14.68
N PRO A 97 0.67 1.89 14.63
CA PRO A 97 1.08 0.92 13.63
C PRO A 97 0.28 -0.38 13.79
N VAL A 98 -0.10 -0.97 12.66
CA VAL A 98 -0.87 -2.22 12.63
C VAL A 98 0.08 -3.39 12.44
N THR A 99 0.08 -4.31 13.40
CA THR A 99 0.83 -5.56 13.30
C THR A 99 0.00 -6.67 12.65
N ASP A 100 0.69 -7.64 12.05
CA ASP A 100 0.01 -8.77 11.42
C ASP A 100 -0.78 -9.59 12.46
N GLY A 101 -2.02 -9.94 12.14
CA GLY A 101 -2.95 -10.61 13.04
C GLY A 101 -3.66 -9.67 14.03
N GLN A 102 -3.27 -8.40 14.13
CA GLN A 102 -3.90 -7.46 15.04
C GLN A 102 -5.28 -7.02 14.55
N ARG A 103 -6.25 -7.04 15.46
CA ARG A 103 -7.56 -6.44 15.26
C ARG A 103 -7.50 -4.95 15.61
N VAL A 104 -7.92 -4.11 14.68
CA VAL A 104 -7.97 -2.66 14.78
C VAL A 104 -9.42 -2.23 14.63
N ALA A 105 -9.93 -1.39 15.52
CA ALA A 105 -11.28 -0.86 15.45
C ALA A 105 -11.25 0.66 15.55
N GLY A 106 -12.11 1.33 14.79
CA GLY A 106 -12.22 2.79 14.80
C GLY A 106 -13.27 3.30 13.83
N ILE A 107 -13.49 4.61 13.86
CA ILE A 107 -14.33 5.32 12.91
C ILE A 107 -13.57 5.43 11.59
N TYR A 108 -14.17 4.95 10.51
CA TYR A 108 -13.58 5.13 9.18
C TYR A 108 -13.71 6.58 8.74
N ARG A 109 -12.59 7.33 8.77
CA ARG A 109 -12.58 8.78 8.51
C ARG A 109 -12.41 9.13 7.05
N ARG A 110 -11.53 8.40 6.34
CA ARG A 110 -11.19 8.63 4.94
C ARG A 110 -10.40 7.48 4.35
N SER A 111 -10.39 7.38 3.02
CA SER A 111 -9.42 6.55 2.30
C SER A 111 -8.27 7.39 1.75
N ILE A 112 -7.08 6.80 1.68
CA ILE A 112 -5.88 7.43 1.13
C ILE A 112 -5.32 6.53 0.03
N MET A 113 -4.96 7.13 -1.10
CA MET A 113 -4.33 6.43 -2.21
C MET A 113 -2.80 6.53 -2.06
N LEU A 114 -2.15 5.38 -1.92
CA LEU A 114 -0.70 5.23 -1.87
C LEU A 114 -0.22 4.45 -3.10
N ALA A 115 1.09 4.45 -3.38
CA ALA A 115 1.67 3.66 -4.46
C ALA A 115 1.40 2.16 -4.27
N SER A 116 1.44 1.67 -3.02
CA SER A 116 1.13 0.28 -2.68
C SER A 116 -0.35 -0.07 -2.68
N GLY A 117 -1.24 0.89 -2.93
CA GLY A 117 -2.68 0.69 -3.01
C GLY A 117 -3.47 1.66 -2.12
N ARG A 118 -4.78 1.39 -1.99
CA ARG A 118 -5.70 2.21 -1.19
C ARG A 118 -5.72 1.72 0.27
N TYR A 119 -5.68 2.65 1.21
CA TYR A 119 -5.76 2.38 2.65
C TYR A 119 -6.92 3.16 3.26
N ALA A 120 -7.50 2.60 4.32
CA ALA A 120 -8.50 3.25 5.16
C ALA A 120 -7.83 3.78 6.42
N MET A 121 -8.16 5.01 6.79
CA MET A 121 -7.80 5.61 8.07
C MET A 121 -8.92 5.31 9.06
N LEU A 122 -8.59 4.51 10.08
CA LEU A 122 -9.46 4.25 11.23
C LEU A 122 -8.98 5.12 12.39
N ASP A 123 -9.89 5.90 12.96
CA ASP A 123 -9.67 6.74 14.12
C ASP A 123 -10.35 6.11 15.34
N ASP A 124 -9.57 5.77 16.36
CA ASP A 124 -10.07 5.14 17.58
C ASP A 124 -10.32 6.13 18.73
N GLY A 125 -10.25 7.43 18.44
CA GLY A 125 -10.44 8.53 19.38
C GLY A 125 -9.17 8.92 20.14
N MET A 126 -8.12 8.10 20.10
CA MET A 126 -6.83 8.39 20.73
C MET A 126 -5.68 8.47 19.70
N GLY A 127 -5.85 7.83 18.56
CA GLY A 127 -4.93 7.88 17.44
C GLY A 127 -5.60 7.35 16.18
N PHE A 128 -4.79 7.10 15.15
CA PHE A 128 -5.27 6.53 13.92
C PHE A 128 -4.40 5.37 13.44
N SER A 129 -5.02 4.44 12.73
CA SER A 129 -4.34 3.34 12.06
C SER A 129 -4.67 3.34 10.58
N LEU A 130 -3.69 2.98 9.76
CA LEU A 130 -3.87 2.74 8.33
C LEU A 130 -3.99 1.24 8.08
N VAL A 131 -5.13 0.83 7.53
CA VAL A 131 -5.39 -0.58 7.16
C VAL A 131 -5.70 -0.69 5.66
N PRO A 132 -5.35 -1.80 4.98
CA PRO A 132 -5.68 -1.96 3.57
C PRO A 132 -7.18 -1.77 3.31
N TRP A 133 -7.54 -0.98 2.30
CA TRP A 133 -8.94 -0.71 1.99
C TRP A 133 -9.57 -1.85 1.16
N ARG A 134 -10.88 -2.07 1.33
CA ARG A 134 -11.68 -3.00 0.50
C ARG A 134 -13.01 -2.34 0.09
N PRO A 135 -13.59 -2.68 -1.07
CA PRO A 135 -14.88 -2.12 -1.50
C PRO A 135 -16.01 -2.27 -0.49
N VAL A 136 -15.98 -3.31 0.34
CA VAL A 136 -17.01 -3.57 1.37
C VAL A 136 -17.16 -2.44 2.40
N ILE A 137 -16.14 -1.59 2.58
CA ILE A 137 -16.19 -0.45 3.50
C ILE A 137 -16.43 0.90 2.80
N GLU A 138 -16.64 0.92 1.49
CA GLU A 138 -16.81 2.17 0.73
C GLU A 138 -17.92 3.06 1.29
N GLN A 139 -19.08 2.46 1.58
CA GLN A 139 -20.25 3.15 2.13
C GLN A 139 -20.25 3.28 3.66
N ARG A 140 -19.13 2.94 4.32
CA ARG A 140 -19.02 2.93 5.80
C ARG A 140 -18.32 4.16 6.35
N LEU A 141 -18.17 5.21 5.54
CA LEU A 141 -17.57 6.46 5.96
C LEU A 141 -18.32 7.01 7.18
N GLY A 142 -17.58 7.40 8.22
CA GLY A 142 -18.12 7.87 9.50
C GLY A 142 -18.68 6.77 10.42
N GLN A 143 -18.68 5.50 10.00
CA GLN A 143 -19.15 4.38 10.84
C GLN A 143 -17.98 3.74 11.60
N GLN A 144 -18.29 3.22 12.80
CA GLN A 144 -17.36 2.40 13.56
C GLN A 144 -17.26 1.00 12.92
N ILE A 145 -16.06 0.63 12.53
CA ILE A 145 -15.76 -0.65 11.89
C ILE A 145 -14.50 -1.26 12.51
N ALA A 146 -14.29 -2.56 12.31
CA ALA A 146 -13.06 -3.22 12.69
C ALA A 146 -12.44 -3.99 11.53
N ALA A 147 -11.12 -4.06 11.52
CA ALA A 147 -10.30 -4.77 10.55
C ALA A 147 -9.29 -5.66 11.27
N THR A 148 -9.07 -6.85 10.74
CA THR A 148 -7.93 -7.69 11.10
C THR A 148 -7.04 -7.87 9.87
N VAL A 149 -5.79 -7.40 9.95
CA VAL A 149 -4.81 -7.53 8.86
C VAL A 149 -4.09 -8.86 8.99
N ARG A 150 -3.98 -9.65 7.91
CA ARG A 150 -3.26 -10.95 7.90
C ARG A 150 -2.55 -11.18 6.57
N GLY A 151 -1.23 -11.38 6.59
CA GLY A 151 -0.45 -11.87 5.44
C GLY A 151 -0.62 -11.05 4.16
N GLY A 152 -0.89 -9.74 4.27
CA GLY A 152 -1.17 -8.85 3.13
C GLY A 152 -2.66 -8.75 2.72
N GLY A 153 -3.55 -9.49 3.39
CA GLY A 153 -5.00 -9.36 3.32
C GLY A 153 -5.58 -8.60 4.52
N VAL A 154 -6.87 -8.26 4.42
CA VAL A 154 -7.64 -7.64 5.52
C VAL A 154 -9.01 -8.29 5.57
N SER A 155 -9.42 -8.70 6.77
CA SER A 155 -10.79 -9.11 7.07
C SER A 155 -11.51 -7.96 7.74
N TRP A 156 -12.72 -7.64 7.29
CA TRP A 156 -13.52 -6.54 7.82
C TRP A 156 -14.70 -7.08 8.64
N GLU A 157 -14.78 -6.62 9.87
CA GLU A 157 -15.91 -6.82 10.77
C GLU A 157 -16.75 -5.54 10.74
N ILE A 158 -17.80 -5.58 9.94
CA ILE A 158 -18.76 -4.49 9.83
C ILE A 158 -19.93 -4.88 10.74
N GLY A 159 -20.08 -4.17 11.87
CA GLY A 159 -21.17 -4.43 12.80
C GLY A 159 -22.51 -4.40 12.08
N ARG A 160 -23.36 -5.41 12.31
CA ARG A 160 -24.74 -5.40 11.80
C ARG A 160 -25.43 -4.16 12.34
N GLN A 161 -25.86 -3.28 11.43
CA GLN A 161 -26.96 -2.37 11.70
C GLN A 161 -28.15 -3.26 12.07
N ARG A 162 -28.48 -3.35 13.36
CA ARG A 162 -29.79 -3.83 13.80
C ARG A 162 -30.79 -2.80 13.28
N GLY A 163 -31.40 -3.08 12.13
CA GLY A 163 -32.67 -2.46 11.80
C GLY A 163 -33.70 -2.88 12.87
N PRO A 164 -34.65 -2.03 13.25
CA PRO A 164 -35.70 -2.44 14.16
C PRO A 164 -36.46 -3.62 13.51
N SER A 165 -36.44 -4.78 14.15
CA SER A 165 -37.40 -5.83 13.88
C SER A 165 -38.76 -5.31 14.34
N VAL A 166 -39.57 -4.84 13.40
CA VAL A 166 -41.00 -4.64 13.64
C VAL A 166 -41.61 -6.04 13.71
N GLY A 167 -42.07 -6.42 14.90
CA GLY A 167 -42.93 -7.57 15.11
C GLY A 167 -44.38 -7.24 14.80
#